data_AF-A0A6L7ABB6-F1
#
_entry.id   AF-A0A6L7ABB6-F1
#
_cell.length_a   1.000
_cell.length_b   1.000
_cell.length_c   1.000
_cell.angle_alpha   90.00
_cell.angle_beta   90.00
_cell.angle_gamma   90.00
#
_symmetry.space_group_name_H-M   'P 1'
#
loop_
_entity.id
_entity.type
_entity.pdbx_description
1 polymer ?
#
loop_
_entity_poly.entity_id
_entity_poly.type
_entity_poly.pdbx_seq_one_letter_code
_entity_poly.pdbx_strand_id
1 'polypeptide(L)' 'MSKEEVAHVANLAKLAFDDAELEQFTTQLGDILNIFDTLGEVDTTDVEPTYSVTENVNHLRQGV' A
#
# COMPACT_ATOMS: atom_id res chain seq x y z
N MET A 1 -3.87 -14.25 -1.03
CA MET A 1 -2.72 -13.83 -1.84
C MET A 1 -1.77 -15.01 -2.00
N SER A 2 -1.19 -15.19 -3.18
CA SER A 2 -0.30 -16.29 -3.57
C SER A 2 1.18 -15.91 -3.48
N LYS A 3 2.09 -16.89 -3.48
CA LYS A 3 3.55 -16.65 -3.46
C LYS A 3 4.00 -15.88 -4.71
N GLU A 4 3.37 -16.14 -5.85
CA GLU A 4 3.61 -15.44 -7.11
C GLU A 4 3.23 -13.96 -7.03
N GLU A 5 2.12 -13.62 -6.36
CA GLU A 5 1.71 -12.23 -6.14
C GLU A 5 2.69 -11.48 -5.23
N VAL A 6 3.17 -12.12 -4.15
CA VAL A 6 4.20 -11.54 -3.27
C VAL A 6 5.49 -11.28 -4.04
N ALA A 7 5.96 -12.25 -4.82
CA ALA A 7 7.16 -12.11 -5.64
C ALA A 7 7.01 -10.98 -6.68
N HIS A 8 5.81 -10.83 -7.25
CA HIS A 8 5.52 -9.75 -8.18
C HIS A 8 5.60 -8.36 -7.51
N VAL A 9 4.96 -8.20 -6.35
CA VAL A 9 5.01 -6.95 -5.56
C VAL A 9 6.42 -6.65 -5.08
N ALA A 10 7.16 -7.65 -4.62
CA ALA A 10 8.55 -7.50 -4.21
C ALA A 10 9.43 -6.98 -5.35
N ASN A 11 9.25 -7.51 -6.57
CA ASN A 11 9.96 -7.04 -7.75
C ASN A 11 9.63 -5.57 -8.08
N LEU A 12 8.35 -5.17 -8.03
CA LEU A 12 7.95 -3.77 -8.21
C LEU A 12 8.59 -2.84 -7.18
N ALA A 13 8.73 -3.30 -5.94
CA ALA A 13 9.39 -2.59 -4.85
C ALA A 13 10.93 -2.70 -4.87
N LYS A 14 11.52 -3.44 -5.83
CA LYS A 14 12.95 -3.75 -5.91
C LYS A 14 13.52 -4.44 -4.67
N LEU A 15 12.70 -5.29 -4.05
CA LEU A 15 13.09 -6.13 -2.91
C LEU A 15 13.42 -7.54 -3.43
N ALA A 16 14.50 -8.12 -2.91
CA ALA A 16 14.88 -9.51 -3.16
C ALA A 16 14.68 -10.32 -1.88
N PHE A 17 14.04 -11.47 -2.02
CA PHE A 17 13.74 -12.40 -0.93
C PHE A 17 14.16 -13.81 -1.32
N ASP A 18 14.57 -14.60 -0.34
CA ASP A 18 14.72 -16.04 -0.52
C ASP A 18 13.38 -16.78 -0.42
N ASP A 19 13.41 -18.10 -0.68
CA ASP A 19 12.20 -18.91 -0.71
C ASP A 19 11.46 -19.01 0.64
N ALA A 20 12.20 -18.96 1.75
CA ALA A 20 11.65 -19.06 3.10
C ALA A 20 11.06 -17.71 3.53
N GLU A 21 11.75 -16.61 3.23
CA GLU A 21 11.26 -15.25 3.40
C GLU A 21 9.97 -15.03 2.60
N LEU A 22 9.92 -15.49 1.34
CA LEU A 22 8.71 -15.38 0.52
C LEU A 22 7.51 -16.10 1.15
N GLU A 23 7.71 -17.29 1.71
CA GLU A 23 6.62 -18.04 2.37
C GLU A 23 6.13 -17.31 3.63
N GLN A 24 7.05 -16.79 4.44
CA GLN A 24 6.72 -15.98 5.60
C GLN A 24 5.95 -14.71 5.21
N PHE A 25 6.46 -13.95 4.24
CA PHE A 25 5.82 -12.71 3.79
C PHE A 25 4.48 -12.95 3.12
N THR A 26 4.28 -14.09 2.46
CA THR A 26 2.97 -14.48 1.90
C THR A 26 1.90 -14.53 3.00
N THR A 27 2.24 -15.14 4.14
CA THR A 27 1.32 -15.24 5.28
C THR A 27 1.07 -13.86 5.88
N GLN A 28 2.14 -13.11 6.18
CA GLN A 28 2.04 -11.81 6.84
C GLN A 28 1.29 -10.76 5.99
N LEU A 29 1.56 -10.69 4.68
CA LEU A 29 0.82 -9.80 3.77
C LEU A 29 -0.64 -10.22 3.65
N GLY A 30 -0.93 -11.52 3.64
CA GLY A 30 -2.30 -12.03 3.67
C GLY A 30 -3.06 -11.53 4.91
N ASP A 31 -2.46 -11.65 6.09
CA ASP A 31 -3.06 -11.18 7.34
C ASP A 31 -3.29 -9.66 7.35
N ILE A 32 -2.34 -8.88 6.83
CA ILE A 32 -2.49 -7.42 6.70
C ILE A 32 -3.67 -7.09 5.78
N LEU A 33 -3.75 -7.69 4.59
CA LEU A 33 -4.85 -7.44 3.66
C LEU A 33 -6.21 -7.81 4.25
N ASN A 34 -6.30 -8.90 5.01
CA ASN A 34 -7.54 -9.28 5.72
C ASN A 34 -7.99 -8.19 6.72
N ILE A 35 -7.05 -7.48 7.36
CA ILE A 35 -7.39 -6.35 8.23
C ILE A 35 -7.89 -5.16 7.41
N PHE A 36 -7.29 -4.89 6.25
CA PHE A 36 -7.74 -3.82 5.34
C PHE A 36 -9.16 -4.04 4.83
N ASP A 37 -9.61 -5.28 4.67
CA ASP A 37 -10.99 -5.60 4.28
C ASP A 37 -12.03 -5.00 5.25
N THR A 38 -11.67 -4.81 6.53
CA THR A 38 -12.56 -4.15 7.52
C THR A 38 -12.86 -2.69 7.17
N LEU A 39 -11.98 -2.02 6.42
CA LEU A 39 -12.21 -0.64 5.97
C LEU A 39 -13.29 -0.57 4.88
N GLY A 40 -13.53 -1.66 4.16
CA GLY A 40 -14.58 -1.76 3.13
C GLY A 40 -16.01 -1.73 3.69
N GLU A 41 -16.17 -1.90 5.01
CA GLU A 41 -17.47 -1.80 5.69
C GLU A 41 -17.96 -0.34 5.82
N VAL A 42 -17.08 0.64 5.62
CA VAL A 42 -17.38 2.06 5.75
C VAL A 42 -17.79 2.64 4.39
N ASP A 43 -18.97 3.25 4.30
CA ASP A 43 -19.45 3.91 3.09
C ASP A 43 -18.65 5.20 2.80
N THR A 44 -18.13 5.30 1.59
CA THR A 44 -17.31 6.42 1.09
C THR A 44 -17.87 7.05 -0.19
N THR A 45 -19.11 6.71 -0.60
CA THR A 45 -19.71 7.09 -1.89
C THR A 45 -19.64 8.59 -2.20
N ASP A 46 -19.86 9.44 -1.20
CA ASP A 46 -19.87 10.92 -1.34
C ASP A 46 -18.74 11.60 -0.54
N VAL A 47 -17.67 10.87 -0.21
CA VAL A 47 -16.53 11.39 0.56
C VAL A 47 -15.33 11.59 -0.37
N GLU A 48 -14.89 12.84 -0.53
CA GLU A 48 -13.68 13.13 -1.30
C GLU A 48 -12.42 12.59 -0.59
N PRO A 49 -11.44 12.03 -1.33
CA PRO A 49 -10.19 11.55 -0.74
C PRO A 49 -9.37 12.67 -0.09
N THR A 50 -8.86 12.42 1.11
CA THR A 50 -7.94 13.34 1.80
C THR A 50 -6.50 13.09 1.35
N TYR A 51 -5.95 13.95 0.49
CA TYR A 51 -4.55 13.86 0.03
C TYR A 51 -3.53 14.50 0.97
N SER A 52 -3.92 15.59 1.63
CA SER A 52 -3.13 16.30 2.64
C SER A 52 -4.04 16.77 3.76
N VAL A 53 -3.53 16.79 4.99
CA VAL A 53 -4.22 17.37 6.15
C VAL A 53 -4.20 18.90 6.14
N THR A 54 -3.34 19.50 5.32
CA THR A 54 -3.21 20.94 5.14
C THR A 54 -3.83 21.38 3.82
N GLU A 55 -4.11 22.68 3.69
CA GLU A 55 -4.60 23.24 2.44
C GLU A 55 -3.67 22.93 1.26
N ASN A 56 -4.25 22.54 0.13
CA ASN A 56 -3.51 22.30 -1.11
C ASN A 56 -3.18 23.65 -1.77
N VAL A 57 -2.04 24.22 -1.38
CA VAL A 57 -1.50 25.45 -1.97
C VAL A 57 -0.20 25.16 -2.71
N ASN A 58 0.05 25.89 -3.80
CA ASN A 58 1.28 25.73 -4.57
C ASN A 58 2.48 26.28 -3.77
N HIS A 59 3.36 25.39 -3.32
CA HIS A 59 4.63 25.77 -2.69
C HIS A 59 5.70 25.96 -3.75
N LEU A 60 5.85 27.20 -4.23
CA LEU A 60 6.84 27.56 -5.23
C LEU A 60 8.18 27.92 -4.57
N ARG A 61 9.29 27.40 -5.11
CA ARG A 61 10.63 27.88 -4.77
C ARG A 61 10.91 29.20 -5.50
N GLN A 62 11.52 30.19 -4.83
CA GLN A 62 12.01 31.39 -5.52
C GLN A 62 13.02 31.01 -6.61
N GLY A 63 12.89 31.63 -7.78
CA GLY A 63 13.89 31.54 -8.84
C GLY A 63 15.11 32.38 -8.45
N VAL A 64 16.29 31.76 -8.50
CA VAL A 64 17.58 32.47 -8.59
C VAL A 64 17.90 32.74 -10.06
#